data_AF-A0A1C5EU89-F1
#
_entry.id   AF-A0A1C5EU89-F1
#
_cell.length_a   1.000
_cell.length_b   1.000
_cell.length_c   1.000
_cell.angle_alpha   90.00
_cell.angle_beta   90.00
_cell.angle_gamma   90.00
#
_symmetry.space_group_name_H-M   'P 1'
#
loop_
_entity.id
_entity.type
_entity.pdbx_description
1 polymer ?
#
loop_
_entity_poly.entity_id
_entity_poly.type
_entity_poly.pdbx_seq_one_letter_code
_entity_poly.pdbx_strand_id
1 'polypeptide(L)'
;MLPSMNSTNTALVSASIAVISACIAAYTTRGNSARAGFELARSLFNNLTSANTAKSRGILERYRRGTGPTDETSDIVLDQYFNLLWQFEQIHAGRQSLNQQHRINGTRPAVRYLDAMTSWHISEWAHRWLEIRTRLEADRGESIDDEHSLDTFNQLLASIHPKHWRLPSLEAVVNAQRLRREEREQRERREWEGQSRRQASTAPLPNRTGTP
;
A
#
# COMPACT_ATOMS: atom_id res chain seq x y z
N MET A 1 38.94 3.64 61.71
CA MET A 1 37.61 3.02 61.57
C MET A 1 36.88 3.74 60.44
N LEU A 2 36.85 3.14 59.24
CA LEU A 2 36.03 3.66 58.14
C LEU A 2 34.60 3.15 58.36
N PRO A 3 33.57 4.01 58.28
CA PRO A 3 32.19 3.59 58.45
C PRO A 3 31.84 2.61 57.33
N SER A 4 31.35 1.43 57.72
CA SER A 4 30.70 0.46 56.83
C SER A 4 29.61 1.18 56.05
N MET A 5 29.83 1.44 54.77
CA MET A 5 28.76 1.85 53.87
C MET A 5 27.77 0.68 53.80
N ASN A 6 26.61 0.85 54.43
CA ASN A 6 25.53 -0.14 54.41
C ASN A 6 25.17 -0.50 52.97
N SER A 7 25.15 -1.79 52.65
CA SER A 7 24.83 -2.36 51.34
C SER A 7 23.53 -1.83 50.72
N THR A 8 22.61 -1.36 51.56
CA THR A 8 21.36 -0.69 51.20
C THR A 8 21.57 0.65 50.48
N ASN A 9 22.58 1.44 50.88
CA ASN A 9 22.85 2.76 50.29
C ASN A 9 23.47 2.61 48.89
N THR A 10 24.38 1.66 48.71
CA THR A 10 24.93 1.31 47.40
C THR A 10 23.85 0.79 46.45
N ALA A 11 22.96 -0.09 46.93
CA ALA A 11 21.84 -0.58 46.13
C ALA A 11 20.89 0.54 45.69
N LEU A 12 20.58 1.50 46.57
CA LEU A 12 19.68 2.62 46.28
C LEU A 12 20.28 3.61 45.27
N VAL A 13 21.58 3.89 45.39
CA VAL A 13 22.31 4.71 44.41
C VAL A 13 22.35 4.02 43.04
N SER A 14 22.68 2.73 42.98
CA SER A 14 22.71 1.97 41.73
C SER A 14 21.34 1.89 41.06
N ALA A 15 20.27 1.66 41.83
CA ALA A 15 18.90 1.66 41.32
C ALA A 15 18.51 3.04 40.75
N SER A 16 18.89 4.12 41.43
CA SER A 16 18.61 5.49 40.97
C SER A 16 19.32 5.81 39.66
N ILE A 17 20.60 5.42 39.54
CA ILE A 17 21.38 5.57 38.30
C ILE A 17 20.73 4.76 37.18
N ALA A 18 20.34 3.50 37.44
CA ALA A 18 19.69 2.65 36.45
C ALA A 18 18.38 3.25 35.92
N VAL A 19 17.54 3.81 36.80
CA VAL A 19 16.30 4.49 36.40
C VAL A 19 16.58 5.74 35.57
N ILE A 20 17.54 6.58 35.98
CA ILE A 20 17.92 7.78 35.22
C ILE A 20 18.45 7.39 33.83
N SER A 21 19.35 6.40 33.76
CA SER A 21 19.88 5.88 32.50
C SER A 21 18.79 5.30 31.60
N ALA A 22 17.83 4.55 32.18
CA ALA A 22 16.68 4.03 31.44
C ALA A 22 15.79 5.16 30.90
N CYS A 23 15.55 6.21 31.69
CA CYS A 23 14.79 7.39 31.26
C CYS A 23 15.50 8.13 30.11
N ILE A 24 16.81 8.34 30.20
CA ILE A 24 17.60 8.98 29.13
C ILE A 24 17.58 8.11 27.88
N ALA A 25 17.80 6.79 28.00
CA ALA A 25 17.75 5.86 26.87
C ALA A 25 16.37 5.84 26.20
N ALA A 26 15.28 5.80 26.98
CA ALA A 26 13.93 5.88 26.44
C ALA A 26 13.68 7.20 25.69
N TYR A 27 14.18 8.32 26.24
CA TYR A 27 14.06 9.63 25.61
C TYR A 27 14.84 9.72 24.30
N THR A 28 16.10 9.27 24.28
CA THR A 28 16.95 9.31 23.07
C THR A 28 16.45 8.35 22.00
N THR A 29 16.02 7.13 22.36
CA THR A 29 15.38 6.19 21.43
C THR A 29 14.16 6.81 20.79
N ARG A 30 13.28 7.42 21.59
CA ARG A 30 12.08 8.10 21.07
C ARG A 30 12.43 9.27 20.14
N GLY A 31 13.45 10.07 20.48
CA GLY A 31 13.95 11.15 19.62
C GLY A 31 14.49 10.65 18.28
N ASN A 32 15.30 9.58 18.31
CA ASN A 32 15.87 8.96 17.11
C ASN A 32 14.78 8.36 16.22
N SER A 33 13.79 7.68 16.79
CA SER A 33 12.68 7.13 16.02
C SER A 33 11.79 8.23 15.41
N ALA A 34 11.57 9.33 16.12
CA ALA A 34 10.85 10.48 15.56
C ALA A 34 11.60 11.09 14.36
N ARG A 35 12.92 11.23 14.46
CA ARG A 35 13.78 11.69 13.35
C ARG A 35 13.73 10.73 12.16
N ALA A 36 13.93 9.42 12.40
CA ALA A 36 13.84 8.40 11.35
C ALA A 36 12.46 8.41 10.68
N GLY A 37 11.39 8.64 11.45
CA GLY A 37 10.05 8.80 10.90
C GLY A 37 9.92 10.00 9.96
N PHE A 38 10.50 11.15 10.32
CA PHE A 38 10.54 12.32 9.44
C PHE A 38 11.40 12.11 8.20
N GLU A 39 12.54 11.43 8.32
CA GLU A 39 13.40 11.10 7.18
C GLU A 39 12.68 10.17 6.20
N LEU A 40 11.96 9.16 6.69
CA LEU A 40 11.09 8.32 5.86
C LEU A 40 10.00 9.14 5.17
N ALA A 41 9.27 9.98 5.92
CA ALA A 41 8.22 10.82 5.34
C ALA A 41 8.75 11.76 4.25
N ARG A 42 9.92 12.38 4.47
CA ARG A 42 10.60 13.22 3.49
C ARG A 42 11.07 12.42 2.28
N SER A 43 11.61 11.22 2.48
CA SER A 43 12.01 10.33 1.38
C SER A 43 10.82 9.93 0.50
N LEU A 44 9.69 9.57 1.10
CA LEU A 44 8.47 9.24 0.36
C LEU A 44 7.95 10.42 -0.45
N PHE A 45 7.91 11.62 0.15
CA PHE A 45 7.53 12.83 -0.56
C PHE A 45 8.52 13.15 -1.71
N ASN A 46 9.82 13.05 -1.45
CA ASN A 46 10.83 13.28 -2.49
C ASN A 46 10.71 12.29 -3.66
N ASN A 47 10.35 11.04 -3.40
CA ASN A 47 10.10 10.04 -4.45
C ASN A 47 8.87 10.42 -5.28
N LEU A 48 7.77 10.85 -4.63
CA LEU A 48 6.57 11.34 -5.30
C LEU A 48 6.84 12.58 -6.16
N THR A 49 7.74 13.46 -5.71
CA THR A 49 8.12 14.67 -6.44
C THR A 49 9.36 14.50 -7.31
N SER A 50 9.87 13.27 -7.45
CA SER A 50 11.09 13.01 -8.23
C SER A 50 10.89 13.37 -9.70
N ALA A 51 11.99 13.58 -10.43
CA ALA A 51 11.95 13.83 -11.87
C ALA A 51 11.26 12.70 -12.64
N ASN A 52 11.44 11.45 -12.20
CA ASN A 52 10.78 10.29 -12.80
C ASN A 52 9.25 10.36 -12.61
N THR A 53 8.78 10.57 -11.39
CA THR A 53 7.35 10.69 -11.11
C THR A 53 6.74 11.93 -11.76
N ALA A 54 7.48 13.03 -11.86
CA ALA A 54 7.06 14.21 -12.63
C ALA A 54 6.88 13.89 -14.12
N LYS A 55 7.80 13.09 -14.70
CA LYS A 55 7.68 12.61 -16.08
C LYS A 55 6.43 11.74 -16.26
N SER A 56 6.19 10.77 -15.37
CA SER A 56 4.98 9.92 -15.41
C SER A 56 3.70 10.77 -15.36
N ARG A 57 3.63 11.73 -14.43
CA ARG A 57 2.50 12.67 -14.34
C ARG A 57 2.31 13.47 -15.62
N GLY A 58 3.40 13.95 -16.23
CA GLY A 58 3.36 14.71 -17.48
C GLY A 58 2.84 13.89 -18.66
N ILE A 59 3.30 12.64 -18.80
CA ILE A 59 2.83 11.72 -19.84
C ILE A 59 1.35 11.43 -19.65
N LEU A 60 0.95 11.03 -18.43
CA LEU A 60 -0.44 10.73 -18.11
C LEU A 60 -1.38 11.92 -18.31
N GLU A 61 -0.94 13.14 -17.97
CA GLU A 61 -1.77 14.33 -18.16
C GLU A 61 -1.91 14.72 -19.64
N ARG A 62 -0.83 14.58 -20.45
CA ARG A 62 -0.92 14.76 -21.91
C ARG A 62 -1.82 13.71 -22.54
N TYR A 63 -1.66 12.45 -22.14
CA TYR A 63 -2.50 11.35 -22.59
C TYR A 63 -3.96 11.62 -22.26
N ARG A 64 -4.28 11.98 -21.01
CA ARG A 64 -5.63 12.35 -20.58
C ARG A 64 -6.23 13.46 -21.46
N ARG A 65 -5.47 14.53 -21.71
CA ARG A 65 -5.89 15.67 -22.54
C ARG A 65 -5.97 15.36 -24.05
N GLY A 66 -5.46 14.22 -24.50
CA GLY A 66 -5.30 13.92 -25.93
C GLY A 66 -4.30 14.83 -26.64
N THR A 67 -3.39 15.46 -25.89
CA THR A 67 -2.32 16.32 -26.41
C THR A 67 -0.97 15.60 -26.38
N GLY A 68 -0.98 14.26 -26.31
CA GLY A 68 0.21 13.43 -26.33
C GLY A 68 0.87 13.42 -27.72
N PRO A 69 2.19 13.24 -27.81
CA PRO A 69 2.84 12.87 -29.06
C PRO A 69 2.20 11.61 -29.63
N THR A 70 2.05 11.53 -30.95
CA THR A 70 1.51 10.36 -31.66
C THR A 70 2.32 9.08 -31.41
N ASP A 71 3.55 9.23 -30.93
CA ASP A 71 4.53 8.15 -30.71
C ASP A 71 4.42 7.49 -29.31
N GLU A 72 3.64 8.04 -28.37
CA GLU A 72 3.41 7.41 -27.07
C GLU A 72 2.42 6.24 -27.24
N THR A 73 2.94 5.00 -27.27
CA THR A 73 2.10 3.80 -27.35
C THR A 73 1.29 3.59 -26.06
N SER A 74 0.14 2.94 -26.17
CA SER A 74 -0.70 2.59 -25.02
C SER A 74 0.03 1.75 -23.96
N ASP A 75 1.08 1.03 -24.34
CA ASP A 75 1.97 0.31 -23.42
C ASP A 75 2.81 1.26 -22.56
N ILE A 76 3.42 2.28 -23.17
CA ILE A 76 4.21 3.28 -22.44
C ILE A 76 3.33 4.02 -21.43
N VAL A 77 2.11 4.37 -21.84
CA VAL A 77 1.15 5.06 -20.96
C VAL A 77 0.72 4.13 -19.82
N LEU A 78 0.49 2.85 -20.08
CA LEU A 78 0.17 1.86 -19.05
C LEU A 78 1.31 1.71 -18.04
N ASP A 79 2.57 1.67 -18.50
CA ASP A 79 3.73 1.65 -17.61
C ASP A 79 3.77 2.90 -16.73
N GLN A 80 3.48 4.08 -17.28
CA GLN A 80 3.43 5.31 -16.48
C GLN A 80 2.26 5.32 -15.49
N TYR A 81 1.12 4.72 -15.87
CA TYR A 81 -0.06 4.57 -15.05
C TYR A 81 0.25 3.76 -13.79
N PHE A 82 0.82 2.55 -13.95
CA PHE A 82 1.22 1.73 -12.81
C PHE A 82 2.38 2.33 -12.01
N ASN A 83 3.37 2.93 -12.69
CA ASN A 83 4.46 3.61 -11.99
C ASN A 83 3.96 4.66 -11.00
N LEU A 84 2.95 5.45 -11.38
CA LEU A 84 2.38 6.46 -10.51
C LEU A 84 1.49 5.87 -9.42
N LEU A 85 0.68 4.84 -9.73
CA LEU A 85 -0.09 4.11 -8.71
C LEU A 85 0.82 3.52 -7.63
N TRP A 86 1.93 2.89 -8.00
CA TRP A 86 2.90 2.33 -7.06
C TRP A 86 3.56 3.39 -6.18
N GLN A 87 3.70 4.65 -6.64
CA GLN A 87 4.15 5.72 -5.75
C GLN A 87 3.15 5.98 -4.62
N PHE A 88 1.85 5.95 -4.93
CA PHE A 88 0.81 6.10 -3.91
C PHE A 88 0.72 4.89 -2.99
N GLU A 89 0.94 3.67 -3.50
CA GLU A 89 1.06 2.48 -2.64
C GLU A 89 2.23 2.59 -1.66
N GLN A 90 3.40 3.07 -2.11
CA GLN A 90 4.54 3.29 -1.23
C GLN A 90 4.24 4.33 -0.15
N ILE A 91 3.51 5.41 -0.49
CA ILE A 91 3.05 6.39 0.50
C ILE A 91 2.11 5.73 1.51
N HIS A 92 1.15 4.93 1.05
CA HIS A 92 0.24 4.20 1.93
C HIS A 92 0.99 3.28 2.87
N ALA A 93 1.89 2.43 2.36
CA ALA A 93 2.69 1.51 3.15
C ALA A 93 3.58 2.26 4.17
N GLY A 94 4.25 3.33 3.74
CA GLY A 94 5.06 4.17 4.61
C GLY A 94 4.25 4.82 5.72
N ARG A 95 3.04 5.31 5.40
CA ARG A 95 2.10 5.86 6.37
C ARG A 95 1.64 4.81 7.39
N GLN A 96 1.31 3.59 6.94
CA GLN A 96 0.94 2.49 7.84
C GLN A 96 2.09 2.13 8.78
N SER A 97 3.32 2.05 8.27
CA SER A 97 4.53 1.81 9.09
C SER A 97 4.72 2.89 10.17
N LEU A 98 4.60 4.16 9.80
CA LEU A 98 4.67 5.27 10.76
C LEU A 98 3.53 5.21 11.79
N ASN A 99 2.31 4.91 11.37
CA ASN A 99 1.17 4.76 12.25
C ASN A 99 1.30 3.58 13.20
N GLN A 100 1.86 2.44 12.79
CA GLN A 100 2.03 1.30 13.69
C GLN A 100 2.98 1.62 14.86
N GLN A 101 3.91 2.55 14.65
CA GLN A 101 4.95 2.90 15.61
C GLN A 101 4.61 4.12 16.49
N HIS A 102 3.53 4.86 16.22
CA HIS A 102 3.33 6.19 16.81
C HIS A 102 3.21 6.22 18.34
N ARG A 103 2.61 5.20 18.96
CA ARG A 103 2.39 5.16 20.41
C ARG A 103 3.70 5.05 21.19
N ILE A 104 4.68 4.32 20.64
CA ILE A 104 5.94 4.00 21.29
C ILE A 104 7.03 4.98 20.83
N ASN A 105 7.08 5.25 19.52
CA ASN A 105 8.18 5.97 18.88
C ASN A 105 7.88 7.45 18.61
N GLY A 106 6.66 7.93 18.89
CA GLY A 106 6.32 9.34 18.71
C GLY A 106 6.30 9.83 17.26
N THR A 107 6.10 8.95 16.27
CA THR A 107 6.12 9.23 14.83
C THR A 107 4.90 10.01 14.31
N ARG A 108 3.93 10.36 15.16
CA ARG A 108 2.72 11.10 14.77
C ARG A 108 2.99 12.41 14.02
N PRO A 109 3.99 13.24 14.38
CA PRO A 109 4.32 14.44 13.61
C PRO A 109 4.78 14.14 12.18
N ALA A 110 5.50 13.04 11.96
CA ALA A 110 5.93 12.63 10.63
C ALA A 110 4.75 12.21 9.74
N VAL A 111 3.75 11.52 10.30
CA VAL A 111 2.50 11.21 9.59
C VAL A 111 1.77 12.49 9.19
N ARG A 112 1.63 13.45 10.12
CA ARG A 112 0.98 14.74 9.81
C ARG A 112 1.72 15.52 8.73
N TYR A 113 3.05 15.48 8.74
CA TYR A 113 3.87 16.07 7.69
C TYR A 113 3.63 15.39 6.34
N LEU A 114 3.67 14.05 6.29
CA LEU A 114 3.43 13.29 5.07
C LEU A 114 2.04 13.57 4.48
N ASP A 115 1.00 13.52 5.33
CA ASP A 115 -0.40 13.79 4.94
C ASP A 115 -0.53 15.21 4.36
N ALA A 116 0.08 16.22 5.01
CA ALA A 116 0.04 17.59 4.53
C ALA A 116 0.74 17.77 3.17
N MET A 117 1.91 17.15 2.98
CA MET A 117 2.69 17.29 1.75
C MET A 117 2.08 16.52 0.57
N THR A 118 1.38 15.41 0.82
CA THR A 118 0.83 14.53 -0.23
C THR A 118 -0.64 14.80 -0.55
N SER A 119 -1.37 15.49 0.33
CA SER A 119 -2.80 15.80 0.21
C SER A 119 -3.20 16.35 -1.17
N TRP A 120 -2.49 17.36 -1.66
CA TRP A 120 -2.79 17.95 -2.97
C TRP A 120 -2.61 16.94 -4.11
N HIS A 121 -1.50 16.19 -4.12
CA HIS A 121 -1.23 15.19 -5.15
C HIS A 121 -2.30 14.09 -5.16
N ILE A 122 -2.68 13.61 -3.99
CA ILE A 122 -3.67 12.53 -3.87
C ILE A 122 -5.04 13.03 -4.33
N SER A 123 -5.46 14.23 -3.91
CA SER A 123 -6.72 14.85 -4.37
C SER A 123 -6.72 15.09 -5.88
N GLU A 124 -5.60 15.55 -6.43
CA GLU A 124 -5.45 15.85 -7.86
C GLU A 124 -5.65 14.61 -8.72
N TRP A 125 -5.06 13.47 -8.33
CA TRP A 125 -5.09 12.24 -9.11
C TRP A 125 -6.37 11.43 -8.93
N ALA A 126 -7.07 11.62 -7.81
CA ALA A 126 -8.28 10.87 -7.49
C ALA A 126 -9.33 10.92 -8.62
N HIS A 127 -9.57 12.09 -9.22
CA HIS A 127 -10.54 12.22 -10.31
C HIS A 127 -10.01 11.79 -11.69
N ARG A 128 -8.69 11.70 -11.86
CA ARG A 128 -8.05 11.45 -13.16
C ARG A 128 -7.95 9.96 -13.49
N TRP A 129 -7.89 9.10 -12.47
CA TRP A 129 -7.71 7.67 -12.65
C TRP A 129 -8.75 7.03 -13.55
N LEU A 130 -10.03 7.35 -13.35
CA LEU A 130 -11.10 6.76 -14.13
C LEU A 130 -11.03 7.16 -15.61
N GLU A 131 -10.77 8.44 -15.89
CA GLU A 131 -10.66 8.96 -17.24
C GLU A 131 -9.50 8.29 -18.00
N ILE A 132 -8.33 8.23 -17.37
CA ILE A 132 -7.14 7.60 -17.95
C ILE A 132 -7.36 6.11 -18.15
N ARG A 133 -7.89 5.40 -17.15
CA ARG A 133 -8.16 3.96 -17.20
C ARG A 133 -9.15 3.62 -18.32
N THR A 134 -10.26 4.35 -18.41
CA THR A 134 -11.28 4.13 -19.46
C THR A 134 -10.69 4.31 -20.85
N ARG A 135 -9.85 5.33 -21.03
CA ARG A 135 -9.18 5.57 -22.31
C ARG A 135 -8.15 4.49 -22.64
N LEU A 136 -7.36 4.04 -21.66
CA LEU A 136 -6.40 2.94 -21.83
C LEU A 136 -7.11 1.63 -22.22
N GLU A 137 -8.22 1.28 -21.56
CA GLU A 137 -9.01 0.10 -21.92
C GLU A 137 -9.56 0.19 -23.35
N ALA A 138 -10.03 1.39 -23.76
CA ALA A 138 -10.52 1.62 -25.11
C ALA A 138 -9.40 1.50 -26.17
N ASP A 139 -8.23 2.08 -25.91
CA ASP A 139 -7.09 2.09 -26.84
C ASP A 139 -6.44 0.70 -26.95
N ARG A 140 -6.47 -0.11 -25.89
CA ARG A 140 -5.89 -1.47 -25.88
C ARG A 140 -6.88 -2.57 -26.27
N GLY A 141 -8.18 -2.32 -26.10
CA GLY A 141 -9.23 -3.34 -26.31
C GLY A 141 -9.25 -4.43 -25.24
N GLU A 142 -8.59 -4.22 -24.10
CA GLU A 142 -8.54 -5.15 -22.97
C GLU A 142 -8.79 -4.43 -21.64
N SER A 143 -9.30 -5.17 -20.65
CA SER A 143 -9.52 -4.61 -19.32
C SER A 143 -8.21 -4.57 -18.52
N ILE A 144 -7.96 -3.47 -17.83
CA ILE A 144 -6.80 -3.32 -16.95
C ILE A 144 -7.08 -3.99 -15.61
N ASP A 145 -6.12 -4.77 -15.11
CA ASP A 145 -6.12 -5.34 -13.76
C ASP A 145 -5.33 -4.43 -12.80
N ASP A 146 -6.04 -3.48 -12.18
CA ASP A 146 -5.51 -2.49 -11.25
C ASP A 146 -6.28 -2.46 -9.91
N GLU A 147 -7.06 -3.52 -9.61
CA GLU A 147 -7.94 -3.59 -8.44
C GLU A 147 -7.19 -3.27 -7.15
N HIS A 148 -6.07 -3.95 -6.92
CA HIS A 148 -5.27 -3.80 -5.70
C HIS A 148 -4.70 -2.38 -5.55
N SER A 149 -4.19 -1.83 -6.65
CA SER A 149 -3.57 -0.51 -6.67
C SER A 149 -4.60 0.60 -6.44
N LEU A 150 -5.77 0.50 -7.07
CA LEU A 150 -6.87 1.45 -6.88
C LEU A 150 -7.51 1.33 -5.50
N ASP A 151 -7.66 0.12 -4.96
CA ASP A 151 -8.13 -0.08 -3.59
C ASP A 151 -7.16 0.55 -2.58
N THR A 152 -5.85 0.31 -2.74
CA THR A 152 -4.81 0.92 -1.90
C THR A 152 -4.82 2.45 -2.00
N PHE A 153 -5.01 3.00 -3.21
CA PHE A 153 -5.17 4.44 -3.40
C PHE A 153 -6.43 4.97 -2.70
N ASN A 154 -7.57 4.27 -2.79
CA ASN A 154 -8.81 4.65 -2.10
C ASN A 154 -8.64 4.63 -0.57
N GLN A 155 -7.96 3.63 -0.03
CA GLN A 155 -7.64 3.57 1.40
C GLN A 155 -6.77 4.77 1.83
N LEU A 156 -5.74 5.09 1.04
CA LEU A 156 -4.88 6.25 1.28
C LEU A 156 -5.68 7.56 1.26
N LEU A 157 -6.50 7.74 0.23
CA LEU A 157 -7.37 8.91 0.05
C LEU A 157 -8.34 9.09 1.23
N ALA A 158 -9.04 8.03 1.64
CA ALA A 158 -9.94 8.07 2.78
C ALA A 158 -9.20 8.38 4.09
N SER A 159 -7.94 7.93 4.22
CA SER A 159 -7.13 8.16 5.42
C SER A 159 -6.64 9.60 5.58
N ILE A 160 -6.54 10.36 4.49
CA ILE A 160 -6.09 11.75 4.45
C ILE A 160 -7.28 12.71 4.36
N HIS A 161 -8.36 12.33 3.66
CA HIS A 161 -9.56 13.14 3.44
C HIS A 161 -10.85 12.47 3.99
N PRO A 162 -10.94 12.21 5.30
CA PRO A 162 -11.98 11.35 5.88
C PRO A 162 -13.41 11.93 5.82
N LYS A 163 -13.56 13.26 5.65
CA LYS A 163 -14.88 13.91 5.82
C LYS A 163 -15.64 14.13 4.51
N HIS A 164 -15.00 14.11 3.34
CA HIS A 164 -15.63 14.60 2.10
C HIS A 164 -15.21 13.89 0.81
N TRP A 165 -14.45 12.79 0.89
CA TRP A 165 -13.82 12.22 -0.28
C TRP A 165 -14.00 10.71 -0.38
N ARG A 166 -15.18 10.30 -0.81
CA ARG A 166 -15.35 9.02 -1.52
C ARG A 166 -15.55 9.36 -2.98
N LEU A 167 -14.89 8.60 -3.86
CA LEU A 167 -15.16 8.65 -5.28
C LEU A 167 -15.98 7.40 -5.62
N PRO A 168 -17.33 7.51 -5.65
CA PRO A 168 -18.19 6.36 -5.92
C PRO A 168 -17.81 5.64 -7.21
N SER A 169 -17.25 6.38 -8.17
CA SER A 169 -16.78 5.84 -9.44
C SER A 169 -15.54 4.94 -9.32
N LEU A 170 -14.57 5.26 -8.46
CA LEU A 170 -13.42 4.37 -8.24
C LEU A 170 -13.82 3.14 -7.42
N GLU A 171 -14.63 3.32 -6.39
CA GLU A 171 -15.16 2.20 -5.60
C GLU A 171 -15.96 1.23 -6.47
N ALA A 172 -16.80 1.75 -7.39
CA ALA A 172 -17.55 0.94 -8.33
C ALA A 172 -16.65 0.13 -9.27
N VAL A 173 -15.56 0.72 -9.77
CA VAL A 173 -14.59 0.01 -10.63
C VAL A 173 -13.92 -1.13 -9.88
N VAL A 174 -13.41 -0.86 -8.67
CA VAL A 174 -12.76 -1.88 -7.81
C VAL A 174 -13.73 -3.03 -7.51
N ASN A 175 -14.97 -2.71 -7.13
CA ASN A 175 -15.99 -3.73 -6.86
C ASN A 175 -16.36 -4.55 -8.10
N ALA A 176 -16.41 -3.91 -9.28
CA ALA A 176 -16.69 -4.61 -10.53
C ALA A 176 -15.56 -5.57 -10.93
N GLN A 177 -14.30 -5.18 -10.73
CA GLN A 177 -13.15 -6.06 -10.97
C GLN A 177 -13.16 -7.27 -10.03
N ARG A 178 -13.41 -7.03 -8.74
CA ARG A 178 -13.53 -8.09 -7.74
C ARG A 178 -14.57 -9.13 -8.12
N LEU A 179 -15.77 -8.67 -8.50
CA LEU A 179 -16.85 -9.56 -8.91
C LEU A 179 -16.46 -10.41 -10.13
N ARG A 180 -15.86 -9.80 -11.16
CA ARG A 180 -15.38 -10.53 -12.34
C ARG A 180 -14.32 -11.57 -11.99
N ARG A 181 -13.43 -11.26 -11.04
CA ARG A 181 -12.42 -12.20 -10.55
C ARG A 181 -13.07 -13.37 -9.82
N GLU A 182 -14.01 -13.10 -8.91
CA GLU A 182 -14.76 -14.14 -8.19
C GLU A 182 -15.55 -15.04 -9.15
N GLU A 183 -16.19 -14.47 -10.16
CA GLU A 183 -16.89 -15.22 -11.21
C GLU A 183 -15.96 -16.12 -12.01
N ARG A 184 -14.76 -15.63 -12.36
CA ARG A 184 -13.73 -16.42 -13.06
C ARG A 184 -13.25 -17.57 -12.18
N GLU A 185 -12.92 -17.31 -10.92
CA GLU A 185 -12.48 -18.34 -9.97
C GLU A 185 -13.57 -19.39 -9.73
N GLN A 186 -14.85 -19.00 -9.67
CA GLN A 186 -15.98 -19.93 -9.55
C GLN A 186 -16.14 -20.80 -10.81
N ARG A 187 -15.99 -20.19 -12.00
CA ARG A 187 -16.07 -20.92 -13.27
C ARG A 187 -14.95 -21.97 -13.36
N GLU A 188 -13.72 -21.59 -13.07
CA GLU A 188 -12.56 -22.49 -13.07
C GLU A 188 -12.74 -23.64 -12.06
N ARG A 189 -13.26 -23.36 -10.86
CA ARG A 189 -13.59 -24.40 -9.87
C ARG A 189 -14.65 -25.38 -10.40
N ARG A 190 -15.72 -24.89 -11.03
CA ARG A 190 -16.76 -25.76 -11.61
C ARG A 190 -16.23 -26.62 -12.75
N GLU A 191 -15.37 -26.05 -13.60
CA GLU A 191 -14.72 -26.77 -14.70
C GLU A 191 -13.80 -27.88 -14.15
N TRP A 192 -13.00 -27.57 -13.13
CA TRP A 192 -12.12 -28.52 -12.45
C TRP A 192 -12.89 -29.64 -11.75
N GLU A 193 -13.96 -29.33 -11.02
CA GLU A 193 -14.85 -30.32 -10.40
C GLU A 193 -15.53 -31.22 -11.45
N GLY A 194 -15.96 -30.63 -12.57
CA GLY A 194 -16.53 -31.36 -13.70
C GLY A 194 -15.54 -32.32 -14.34
N GLN A 195 -14.29 -31.89 -14.55
CA GLN A 195 -13.22 -32.74 -15.06
C GLN A 195 -12.87 -33.87 -14.09
N SER A 196 -12.77 -33.57 -12.79
CA SER A 196 -12.47 -34.55 -11.74
C SER A 196 -13.57 -35.62 -11.65
N ARG A 197 -14.85 -35.24 -11.73
CA ARG A 197 -15.97 -36.20 -11.76
C ARG A 197 -15.96 -37.07 -13.02
N ARG A 198 -15.64 -36.49 -14.19
CA ARG A 198 -15.51 -37.26 -15.43
C ARG A 198 -14.39 -38.30 -15.31
N GLN A 199 -13.20 -37.91 -14.84
CA GLN A 199 -12.08 -38.82 -14.63
C GLN A 199 -12.38 -39.93 -13.62
N ALA A 200 -13.07 -39.62 -12.52
CA ALA A 200 -13.50 -40.62 -11.54
C ALA A 200 -14.52 -41.61 -12.13
N SER A 201 -15.37 -41.18 -13.07
CA SER A 201 -16.36 -42.05 -13.73
C SER A 201 -15.76 -42.92 -14.83
N THR A 202 -14.60 -42.57 -15.39
CA THR A 202 -13.87 -43.40 -16.37
C THR A 202 -12.87 -44.37 -15.72
N ALA A 203 -12.68 -44.30 -14.40
CA ALA A 203 -11.83 -45.23 -13.69
C ALA A 203 -12.46 -46.64 -13.74
N PRO A 204 -11.76 -47.67 -14.25
CA PRO A 204 -12.29 -49.02 -14.35
C PRO A 204 -12.61 -49.55 -12.95
N LEU A 205 -13.81 -50.09 -12.77
CA LEU A 205 -14.23 -50.74 -11.52
C LEU A 205 -13.21 -51.83 -11.15
N PRO A 206 -12.75 -51.89 -9.88
CA PRO A 206 -11.84 -52.93 -9.45
C PRO A 206 -12.50 -54.29 -9.66
N ASN A 207 -11.82 -55.14 -10.43
CA ASN A 207 -12.32 -56.44 -10.85
C ASN A 207 -12.55 -57.31 -9.61
N ARG A 208 -13.82 -57.49 -9.23
CA ARG A 208 -14.26 -58.33 -8.11
C ARG A 208 -14.25 -59.80 -8.58
N THR A 209 -13.05 -60.36 -8.65
CA THR A 209 -12.78 -61.80 -8.74
C THR A 209 -11.77 -62.05 -7.63
N GLY A 210 -11.96 -62.84 -6.59
CA GLY A 210 -12.88 -63.91 -6.26
C GLY A 210 -12.25 -64.53 -5.00
N THR A 211 -13.05 -64.73 -3.95
CA THR A 211 -12.61 -65.36 -2.70
C THR A 211 -12.24 -66.82 -2.93
N PRO A 212 -11.18 -67.35 -2.30
CA PRO A 212 -11.03 -68.79 -2.09
C PRO A 212 -12.07 -69.30 -1.09
#